data_AF-A0A7Y4UFF2-F1
#
_entry.id   AF-A0A7Y4UFF2-F1
#
_cell.length_a   1.000
_cell.length_b   1.000
_cell.length_c   1.000
_cell.angle_alpha   90.00
_cell.angle_beta   90.00
_cell.angle_gamma   90.00
#
_symmetry.space_group_name_H-M   'P 1'
#
loop_
_entity.id
_entity.type
_entity.pdbx_description
1 polymer ?
#
loop_
_entity_poly.entity_id
_entity_poly.type
_entity_poly.pdbx_seq_one_letter_code
_entity_poly.pdbx_strand_id
1 'polypeptide(L)'
;MNLFGLWRFSLAVYLLGCCAILPFSQWHTTASANNFAMPRRLILILDGVPFDTIEKLRAEGRFKRFTHPARMVATFPSSTNPSLVEILHTENAPGYEDHFYD
;
A
#
# COMPACT_ATOMS: atom_id res chain seq x y z
N MET A 1 -47.75 39.32 19.14
CA MET A 1 -47.30 37.94 18.83
C MET A 1 -46.09 38.05 17.91
N ASN A 2 -44.89 37.78 18.43
CA ASN A 2 -43.63 38.19 17.82
C ASN A 2 -43.17 37.18 16.74
N LEU A 3 -43.43 37.50 15.48
CA LEU A 3 -43.06 36.72 14.28
C LEU A 3 -41.55 36.39 14.21
N PHE A 4 -40.71 37.27 14.77
CA PHE A 4 -39.24 37.09 14.85
C PHE A 4 -38.81 35.96 15.79
N GLY A 5 -39.58 35.65 16.82
CA GLY A 5 -39.26 34.55 17.75
C GLY A 5 -39.43 33.19 17.08
N LEU A 6 -40.52 33.03 16.32
CA LEU A 6 -40.88 31.77 15.67
C LEU A 6 -39.82 31.32 14.65
N TRP A 7 -39.25 32.26 13.87
CA TRP A 7 -38.21 31.93 12.89
C TRP A 7 -36.90 31.49 13.53
N ARG A 8 -36.53 32.08 14.69
CA ARG A 8 -35.33 31.69 15.44
C ARG A 8 -35.46 30.28 16.03
N PHE A 9 -36.65 29.91 16.50
CA PHE A 9 -36.92 28.55 16.97
C PHE A 9 -36.90 27.54 15.82
N SER A 10 -37.52 27.85 14.67
CA SER A 10 -37.50 26.97 13.50
C SER A 10 -36.08 26.75 12.95
N LEU A 11 -35.24 27.79 12.91
CA LEU A 11 -33.85 27.66 12.48
C LEU A 11 -33.02 26.80 13.45
N ALA A 12 -33.22 26.99 14.76
CA ALA A 12 -32.53 26.19 15.78
C ALA A 12 -32.92 24.70 15.72
N VAL A 13 -34.21 24.41 15.54
CA VAL A 13 -34.71 23.03 15.37
C VAL A 13 -34.19 22.42 14.07
N TYR A 14 -34.14 23.19 12.98
CA TYR A 14 -33.58 22.73 11.71
C TYR A 14 -32.08 22.41 11.80
N LEU A 15 -31.30 23.29 12.45
CA LEU A 15 -29.87 23.07 12.66
C LEU A 15 -29.59 21.86 13.56
N LEU A 16 -30.36 21.69 14.65
CA LEU A 16 -30.24 20.50 15.51
C LEU A 16 -30.63 19.22 14.77
N GLY A 17 -31.67 19.27 13.93
CA GLY A 17 -32.04 18.17 13.03
C GLY A 17 -30.92 17.81 12.06
N CYS A 18 -30.34 18.79 11.36
CA CYS A 18 -29.20 18.57 10.46
C CYS A 18 -27.98 17.98 11.21
N CYS A 19 -27.67 18.48 12.40
CA CYS A 19 -26.56 17.97 13.21
C CYS A 19 -26.80 16.55 13.73
N ALA A 20 -28.05 16.09 13.88
CA ALA A 20 -28.37 14.74 14.33
C ALA A 20 -28.53 13.74 13.17
N ILE A 21 -29.02 14.19 12.00
CA ILE A 21 -29.33 13.33 10.85
C ILE A 21 -28.08 13.05 9.99
N LEU A 22 -27.16 14.01 9.86
CA LEU A 22 -25.92 13.84 9.08
C LEU A 22 -24.93 12.81 9.67
N PRO A 23 -24.67 12.76 10.99
CA PRO A 23 -23.78 11.73 11.55
C PRO A 23 -24.44 10.35 11.57
N PHE A 24 -25.78 10.26 11.61
CA PHE A 24 -26.49 8.99 11.61
C PHE A 24 -26.36 8.24 10.27
N SER A 25 -26.45 8.94 9.13
CA SER A 25 -26.22 8.32 7.81
C SER A 25 -24.75 8.00 7.55
N GLN A 26 -23.82 8.75 8.15
CA GLN A 26 -22.38 8.47 8.05
C GLN A 26 -21.94 7.28 8.92
N TRP A 27 -22.54 7.07 10.10
CA TRP A 27 -22.23 5.92 10.97
C TRP A 27 -22.60 4.57 10.34
N HIS A 28 -23.61 4.52 9.47
CA HIS A 28 -23.94 3.30 8.73
C HIS A 28 -23.01 3.05 7.53
N THR A 29 -22.30 4.07 7.04
CA THR A 29 -21.49 3.99 5.81
C THR A 29 -19.99 3.80 6.10
N THR A 30 -19.57 3.83 7.37
CA THR A 30 -18.26 3.34 7.82
C THR A 30 -18.30 1.88 8.30
N ALA A 31 -19.29 1.11 7.87
CA ALA A 31 -19.03 -0.31 7.64
C ALA A 31 -18.02 -0.39 6.51
N SER A 32 -16.73 -0.36 6.92
CA SER A 32 -15.58 -0.79 6.15
C SER A 32 -16.06 -1.85 5.18
N ALA A 33 -16.07 -1.53 3.88
CA ALA A 33 -16.22 -2.55 2.88
C ALA A 33 -15.02 -3.47 3.07
N ASN A 34 -15.17 -4.45 3.96
CA ASN A 34 -14.52 -5.74 3.90
C ASN A 34 -15.03 -6.38 2.61
N ASN A 35 -14.66 -5.77 1.49
CA ASN A 35 -14.27 -6.55 0.35
C ASN A 35 -13.24 -7.49 0.93
N PHE A 36 -13.63 -8.74 1.14
CA PHE A 36 -12.71 -9.86 1.16
C PHE A 36 -12.08 -9.98 -0.24
N ALA A 37 -11.53 -8.87 -0.74
CA ALA A 37 -10.66 -8.84 -1.88
C ALA A 37 -9.50 -9.72 -1.46
N MET A 38 -9.30 -10.79 -2.22
CA MET A 38 -8.13 -11.65 -2.14
C MET A 38 -6.91 -10.78 -1.81
N PRO A 39 -6.10 -11.14 -0.79
CA PRO A 39 -4.95 -10.34 -0.41
C PRO A 39 -4.14 -10.03 -1.66
N ARG A 40 -4.05 -8.74 -2.02
CA ARG A 40 -3.31 -8.31 -3.20
C ARG A 40 -1.84 -8.60 -2.92
N ARG A 41 -1.25 -9.48 -3.72
CA ARG A 41 0.17 -9.81 -3.63
C ARG A 41 0.99 -8.66 -4.23
N LEU A 42 1.89 -8.11 -3.42
CA LEU A 42 2.93 -7.17 -3.86
C LEU A 42 4.28 -7.88 -3.77
N ILE A 43 5.04 -7.86 -4.87
CA ILE A 43 6.43 -8.34 -4.93
C ILE A 43 7.30 -7.10 -5.12
N LEU A 44 8.32 -6.95 -4.27
CA LEU A 44 9.31 -5.88 -4.36
C LEU A 44 10.66 -6.51 -4.69
N ILE A 45 11.31 -6.02 -5.74
CA ILE A 45 12.65 -6.44 -6.15
C ILE A 45 13.61 -5.31 -5.78
N LEU A 46 14.60 -5.62 -4.96
CA LEU A 46 15.60 -4.66 -4.50
C LEU A 46 16.92 -4.97 -5.22
N ASP A 47 17.25 -4.15 -6.21
CA ASP A 47 18.44 -4.38 -7.04
C ASP A 47 19.74 -4.06 -6.28
N GLY A 48 20.76 -4.89 -6.48
CA GLY A 48 22.08 -4.72 -5.89
C GLY A 48 22.14 -4.83 -4.36
N VAL A 49 21.12 -5.37 -3.69
CA VAL A 49 21.09 -5.51 -2.23
C VAL A 49 21.62 -6.88 -1.77
N PRO A 50 22.76 -6.93 -1.05
CA PRO A 50 23.29 -8.18 -0.52
C PRO A 50 22.43 -8.76 0.60
N PHE A 51 22.38 -10.09 0.70
CA PHE A 51 21.69 -10.80 1.79
C PHE A 51 22.15 -10.32 3.18
N ASP A 52 23.47 -10.24 3.39
CA ASP A 52 24.04 -9.91 4.70
C ASP A 52 23.64 -8.48 5.16
N THR A 53 23.36 -7.57 4.22
CA THR A 53 22.85 -6.22 4.51
C THR A 53 21.45 -6.30 5.13
N ILE A 54 20.55 -7.09 4.55
CA ILE A 54 19.19 -7.27 5.08
C ILE A 54 19.22 -8.02 6.41
N GLU A 55 20.05 -9.04 6.53
CA GLU A 55 20.24 -9.79 7.78
C GLU A 55 20.68 -8.87 8.93
N LYS A 56 21.70 -8.04 8.70
CA LYS A 56 22.18 -7.05 9.67
C LYS A 56 21.11 -6.04 10.07
N LEU A 57 20.47 -5.39 9.09
CA LEU A 57 19.43 -4.38 9.35
C LEU A 57 18.23 -4.97 10.10
N ARG A 58 17.90 -6.24 9.84
CA ARG A 58 16.88 -6.95 10.60
C ARG A 58 17.32 -7.21 12.04
N ALA A 59 18.56 -7.64 12.27
CA ALA A 59 19.12 -7.84 13.61
C ALA A 59 19.13 -6.54 14.44
N GLU A 60 19.39 -5.40 13.80
CA GLU A 60 19.27 -4.05 14.39
C GLU A 60 17.83 -3.61 14.65
N GLY A 61 16.85 -4.38 14.17
CA GLY A 61 15.44 -4.13 14.41
C GLY A 61 14.74 -3.27 13.37
N ARG A 62 15.40 -2.92 12.26
CA ARG A 62 14.82 -2.08 11.20
C ARG A 62 13.72 -2.80 10.41
N PHE A 63 13.80 -4.13 10.30
CA PHE A 63 12.87 -4.97 9.53
C PHE A 63 12.08 -5.98 10.39
N LYS A 64 11.78 -5.68 11.66
CA LYS A 64 11.08 -6.61 12.59
C LYS A 64 9.71 -7.10 12.11
N ARG A 65 9.04 -6.35 11.23
CA ARG A 65 7.73 -6.71 10.65
C ARG A 65 7.81 -7.80 9.57
N PHE A 66 9.01 -8.07 9.06
CA PHE A 66 9.24 -9.09 8.04
C PHE A 66 9.79 -10.38 8.67
N THR A 67 9.53 -11.51 8.01
CA THR A 67 10.12 -12.80 8.36
C THR A 67 11.64 -12.76 8.23
N HIS A 68 12.34 -13.79 8.72
CA HIS A 68 13.78 -13.90 8.50
C HIS A 68 14.08 -13.93 6.98
N PRO A 69 15.12 -13.22 6.51
CA PRO A 69 15.55 -13.33 5.12
C PRO A 69 16.01 -14.76 4.83
N ALA A 70 15.78 -15.24 3.60
CA ALA A 70 16.26 -16.52 3.11
C ALA A 70 17.33 -16.29 2.04
N ARG A 71 18.35 -17.17 1.97
CA ARG A 71 19.35 -17.13 0.91
C ARG A 71 18.74 -17.65 -0.39
N MET A 72 19.03 -16.98 -1.51
CA MET A 72 18.60 -17.34 -2.85
C MET A 72 19.82 -17.55 -3.75
N VAL A 73 19.66 -18.36 -4.79
CA VAL A 73 20.67 -18.55 -5.84
C VAL A 73 20.32 -17.60 -6.99
N ALA A 74 21.27 -16.75 -7.38
CA ALA A 74 21.11 -15.87 -8.53
C ALA A 74 21.39 -16.62 -9.84
N THR A 75 20.95 -16.04 -10.96
CA THR A 75 21.35 -16.48 -12.29
C THR A 75 22.84 -16.25 -12.53
N PHE A 76 23.40 -16.90 -13.56
CA PHE A 76 24.74 -16.61 -14.06
C PHE A 76 24.65 -16.07 -15.50
N PRO A 77 25.23 -14.88 -15.80
CA PRO A 77 25.87 -13.97 -14.87
C PRO A 77 24.88 -13.37 -13.87
N SER A 78 25.37 -12.97 -12.69
CA SER A 78 24.56 -12.30 -11.66
C SER A 78 24.34 -10.83 -12.03
N SER A 79 23.53 -10.59 -13.06
CA SER A 79 23.14 -9.25 -13.51
C SER A 79 21.61 -9.06 -13.49
N THR A 80 21.19 -7.80 -13.55
CA THR A 80 19.78 -7.41 -13.42
C THR A 80 18.91 -8.03 -14.50
N ASN A 81 19.33 -7.99 -15.77
CA ASN A 81 18.50 -8.48 -16.87
C ASN A 81 18.23 -10.01 -16.80
N PRO A 82 19.23 -10.91 -16.72
CA PRO A 82 18.99 -12.34 -16.54
C PRO A 82 18.20 -12.67 -15.26
N SER A 83 18.44 -11.94 -14.16
CA SER A 83 17.71 -12.15 -12.91
C SER A 83 16.22 -11.82 -13.03
N LEU A 84 15.89 -10.69 -13.65
CA LEU A 84 14.50 -10.26 -13.84
C LEU A 84 13.75 -11.12 -14.85
N VAL A 85 14.43 -11.53 -15.94
CA VAL A 85 13.89 -12.48 -16.92
C VAL A 85 13.46 -13.77 -16.23
N GLU A 86 14.32 -14.32 -15.37
CA GLU A 86 14.02 -15.53 -14.60
C GLU A 86 12.90 -15.31 -13.57
N ILE A 87 12.96 -14.25 -12.76
CA ILE A 87 11.97 -13.95 -11.70
C ILE A 87 10.56 -13.72 -12.27
N LEU A 88 10.48 -13.01 -13.39
CA LEU A 88 9.20 -12.61 -14.00
C LEU A 88 8.69 -13.62 -15.04
N HIS A 89 9.47 -14.65 -15.36
CA HIS A 89 9.18 -15.62 -16.42
C HIS A 89 8.84 -14.97 -17.76
N THR A 90 9.62 -13.97 -18.14
CA THR A 90 9.46 -13.25 -19.41
C THR A 90 10.45 -13.76 -20.45
N GLU A 91 10.21 -13.46 -21.72
CA GLU A 91 11.22 -13.63 -22.75
C GLU A 91 12.41 -12.70 -22.51
N ASN A 92 13.60 -13.13 -22.91
CA ASN A 92 14.79 -12.31 -22.82
C ASN A 92 14.65 -11.12 -23.77
N ALA A 93 14.52 -9.92 -23.22
CA ALA A 93 14.61 -8.69 -23.97
C ALA A 93 16.06 -8.20 -23.89
N PRO A 94 16.70 -7.80 -25.02
CA PRO A 94 17.99 -7.14 -24.95
C PRO A 94 17.85 -5.92 -24.03
N GLY A 95 18.63 -5.93 -22.95
CA GLY A 95 18.65 -4.85 -21.98
C GLY A 95 19.23 -3.61 -22.63
N TYR A 96 18.89 -2.43 -22.11
CA TYR A 96 19.59 -1.19 -22.48
C TYR A 96 21.11 -1.37 -22.37
N GLU A 97 21.55 -2.10 -21.34
CA GLU A 97 22.96 -2.36 -21.08
C GLU A 97 23.65 -3.16 -22.19
N ASP A 98 22.96 -4.12 -22.81
CA ASP A 98 23.49 -4.95 -23.91
C ASP A 98 23.81 -4.13 -25.17
N HIS A 99 23.33 -2.89 -25.26
CA HIS A 99 23.58 -1.98 -26.37
C HIS A 99 24.73 -0.99 -26.14
N PHE A 100 25.09 -0.72 -24.88
CA PHE A 100 25.99 0.38 -24.53
C PHE A 100 27.16 -0.02 -23.63
N TYR A 101 27.12 -1.21 -23.03
CA TYR A 101 28.14 -1.72 -22.12
C TYR A 101 28.48 -3.16 -22.50
N ASP A 102 29.78 -3.49 -22.46
CA ASP A 102 30.34 -4.79 -22.84
C ASP A 102 30.36 -5.79 -21.67
#